data_AF-A0A7Y3TYN9-F1
#
_entry.id   AF-A0A7Y3TYN9-F1
#
_cell.length_a   1.000
_cell.length_b   1.000
_cell.length_c   1.000
_cell.angle_alpha   90.00
_cell.angle_beta   90.00
_cell.angle_gamma   90.00
#
_symmetry.space_group_name_H-M   'P 1'
#
loop_
_entity.id
_entity.type
_entity.pdbx_description
1 polymer ?
#
loop_
_entity_poly.entity_id
_entity_poly.type
_entity_poly.pdbx_seq_one_letter_code
_entity_poly.pdbx_strand_id
1 'polypeptide(L)'
;MTGIAVSGSKELNITDDASINTGTVLGGFTLNVADGATLDINALGARSVAQISNFTNLRDVELDQLDFTLQDSLANLQAAEEVREAADEYALTNALLDAGTVTVAQAQAAYTAVQGLINGATNSDELEVGDLLTWSINSGAGSIIAAQDQPWITGADTISLTNAQITQVQADVLNALGNVDIGDTDVVSNDTVITVTLEEAVDGQDIEGALPESYAVDATVFAAGAVSVAAAGETFAQVETAIENAVNSEDLVVADLFTWSIEDSASAVLDDVSSPVIVGASRVNVTDDTITLEQYQSLDALDNYQRSGETVEYSFTQALGDAEAGQLVPNYAINTDSASVDAGTVTVSAAKAALASVFF
;
A
#
# COMPACT_ATOMS: atom_id res chain seq x y z
N MET A 1 -51.74 25.59 15.92
CA MET A 1 -51.61 26.14 14.56
C MET A 1 -50.37 26.99 14.54
N THR A 2 -49.29 26.48 13.95
CA THR A 2 -48.10 27.26 13.62
C THR A 2 -47.82 26.95 12.15
N GLY A 3 -47.75 28.02 11.35
CA GLY A 3 -47.97 27.96 9.91
C GLY A 3 -46.73 27.52 9.15
N ILE A 4 -46.85 26.42 8.41
CA ILE A 4 -45.90 26.05 7.36
C ILE A 4 -46.17 26.97 6.17
N ALA A 5 -45.24 27.87 5.87
CA ALA A 5 -45.30 28.68 4.66
C ALA A 5 -44.52 27.97 3.54
N VAL A 6 -45.25 27.37 2.59
CA VAL A 6 -44.65 26.83 1.37
C VAL A 6 -44.57 27.96 0.35
N SER A 7 -43.37 28.51 0.14
CA SER A 7 -43.10 29.43 -0.96
C SER A 7 -42.57 28.64 -2.16
N GLY A 8 -42.81 29.10 -3.39
CA GLY A 8 -42.60 28.36 -4.64
C GLY A 8 -41.16 28.03 -5.04
N SER A 9 -40.22 27.87 -4.10
CA SER A 9 -38.92 27.22 -4.28
C SER A 9 -38.91 25.89 -3.50
N LYS A 10 -37.99 24.99 -3.83
CA LYS A 10 -37.77 23.71 -3.13
C LYS A 10 -37.18 23.93 -1.72
N GLU A 11 -37.72 24.86 -0.95
CA GLU A 11 -37.21 25.24 0.37
C GLU A 11 -38.35 25.30 1.37
N LEU A 12 -38.16 24.64 2.51
CA LEU A 12 -39.10 24.59 3.62
C LEU A 12 -38.43 25.27 4.82
N ASN A 13 -38.93 26.46 5.19
CA ASN A 13 -38.35 27.27 6.27
C ASN A 13 -39.16 27.08 7.56
N ILE A 14 -38.49 26.63 8.62
CA ILE A 14 -39.05 26.44 9.96
C ILE A 14 -38.56 27.60 10.83
N THR A 15 -39.50 28.40 11.33
CA THR A 15 -39.21 29.67 12.04
C THR A 15 -39.54 29.63 13.54
N ASP A 16 -40.14 28.54 14.01
CA ASP A 16 -40.48 28.22 15.41
C ASP A 16 -40.45 26.69 15.58
N ASP A 17 -40.50 26.18 16.81
CA ASP A 17 -40.55 24.74 17.10
C ASP A 17 -41.61 24.01 16.26
N ALA A 18 -41.19 22.95 15.58
CA ALA A 18 -42.03 22.18 14.68
C ALA A 18 -41.76 20.68 14.81
N SER A 19 -42.83 19.89 14.76
CA SER A 19 -42.77 18.42 14.70
C SER A 19 -43.28 17.95 13.34
N ILE A 20 -42.50 17.12 12.65
CA ILE A 20 -42.92 16.47 11.40
C ILE A 20 -43.31 15.03 11.74
N ASN A 21 -44.59 14.70 11.53
CA ASN A 21 -45.10 13.36 11.82
C ASN A 21 -44.81 12.35 10.69
N THR A 22 -44.72 11.08 11.09
CA THR A 22 -44.54 9.89 10.27
C THR A 22 -45.40 9.87 9.00
N GLY A 23 -44.79 9.58 7.85
CA GLY A 23 -45.47 9.42 6.55
C GLY A 23 -45.32 10.60 5.58
N THR A 24 -44.60 11.65 5.98
CA THR A 24 -44.33 12.80 5.12
C THR A 24 -43.08 12.56 4.26
N VAL A 25 -43.26 12.28 2.97
CA VAL A 25 -42.14 12.15 2.02
C VAL A 25 -41.65 13.55 1.64
N LEU A 26 -40.52 13.98 2.21
CA LEU A 26 -39.84 15.22 1.82
C LEU A 26 -38.96 15.00 0.58
N GLY A 27 -39.60 14.72 -0.56
CA GLY A 27 -38.89 14.53 -1.82
C GLY A 27 -38.37 15.86 -2.38
N GLY A 28 -37.08 16.15 -2.17
CA GLY A 28 -36.36 17.20 -2.89
C GLY A 28 -36.55 18.63 -2.38
N PHE A 29 -36.65 18.82 -1.06
CA PHE A 29 -36.65 20.12 -0.40
C PHE A 29 -35.35 20.33 0.41
N THR A 30 -34.85 21.57 0.44
CA THR A 30 -33.87 22.02 1.44
C THR A 30 -34.63 22.53 2.66
N LEU A 31 -34.28 22.05 3.86
CA LEU A 31 -34.89 22.49 5.12
C LEU A 31 -34.00 23.55 5.79
N ASN A 32 -34.53 24.73 6.07
CA ASN A 32 -33.83 25.74 6.85
C ASN A 32 -34.52 25.93 8.20
N VAL A 33 -33.80 25.66 9.28
CA VAL A 33 -34.27 25.87 10.66
C VAL A 33 -33.64 27.15 11.19
N ALA A 34 -34.46 28.06 11.73
CA ALA A 34 -33.97 29.31 12.32
C ALA A 34 -33.16 29.04 13.60
N ASP A 35 -32.24 29.95 13.90
CA ASP A 35 -31.39 29.87 15.11
C ASP A 35 -32.26 29.84 16.38
N GLY A 36 -32.09 28.79 17.19
CA GLY A 36 -32.87 28.53 18.41
C GLY A 36 -34.21 27.80 18.24
N ALA A 37 -34.58 27.36 17.02
CA ALA A 37 -35.75 26.51 16.81
C ALA A 37 -35.39 25.02 16.89
N THR A 38 -36.28 24.23 17.51
CA THR A 38 -36.11 22.78 17.68
C THR A 38 -36.94 22.02 16.64
N LEU A 39 -36.31 21.04 15.97
CA LEU A 39 -36.98 20.17 15.02
C LEU A 39 -37.05 18.75 15.59
N ASP A 40 -38.26 18.30 15.90
CA ASP A 40 -38.51 16.92 16.36
C ASP A 40 -38.90 16.05 15.15
N ILE A 41 -37.99 15.16 14.74
CA ILE A 41 -38.17 14.26 13.59
C ILE A 41 -38.42 12.84 14.11
N ASN A 42 -39.65 12.56 14.50
CA ASN A 42 -40.04 11.21 14.86
C ASN A 42 -40.33 10.38 13.59
N ALA A 43 -39.38 9.50 13.27
CA ALA A 43 -39.35 8.47 12.22
C ALA A 43 -39.37 8.93 10.75
N LEU A 44 -38.17 9.05 10.20
CA LEU A 44 -37.88 9.08 8.77
C LEU A 44 -37.29 7.72 8.35
N GLY A 45 -37.89 7.03 7.36
CA GLY A 45 -37.32 5.79 6.82
C GLY A 45 -35.98 6.02 6.09
N ALA A 46 -35.15 4.98 5.95
CA ALA A 46 -33.75 5.00 5.50
C ALA A 46 -33.40 5.96 4.32
N ARG A 47 -34.31 6.14 3.35
CA ARG A 47 -34.11 7.10 2.23
C ARG A 47 -33.96 8.55 2.64
N SER A 48 -34.42 8.90 3.83
CA SER A 48 -34.44 10.26 4.34
C SER A 48 -33.21 10.59 5.19
N VAL A 49 -32.53 9.58 5.75
CA VAL A 49 -31.28 9.75 6.51
C VAL A 49 -30.12 10.13 5.58
N ALA A 50 -30.08 9.57 4.36
CA ALA A 50 -29.11 9.96 3.33
C ALA A 50 -29.28 11.42 2.82
N GLN A 51 -30.38 12.10 3.14
CA GLN A 51 -30.58 13.52 2.84
C GLN A 51 -30.26 14.45 4.03
N ILE A 52 -29.93 13.90 5.21
CA ILE A 52 -29.53 14.67 6.41
C ILE A 52 -28.12 15.27 6.25
N SER A 53 -27.29 14.71 5.35
CA SER A 53 -25.93 15.21 5.05
C SER A 53 -25.88 16.54 4.26
N ASN A 54 -27.01 17.07 3.79
CA ASN A 54 -27.07 18.37 3.07
C ASN A 54 -27.60 19.54 3.91
N PHE A 55 -27.73 19.37 5.22
CA PHE A 55 -28.12 20.45 6.12
C PHE A 55 -26.91 21.34 6.42
N THR A 56 -26.92 22.57 5.92
CA THR A 56 -25.81 23.53 6.07
C THR A 56 -25.78 24.23 7.43
N ASN A 57 -26.77 23.99 8.32
CA ASN A 57 -26.90 24.61 9.64
C ASN A 57 -27.19 23.61 10.79
N LEU A 58 -26.92 22.31 10.62
CA LEU A 58 -26.96 21.38 11.76
C LEU A 58 -25.64 21.48 12.52
N ARG A 59 -25.59 22.34 13.54
CA ARG A 59 -24.43 22.42 14.42
C ARG A 59 -24.52 21.48 15.64
N ASP A 60 -25.68 20.90 15.94
CA ASP A 60 -25.91 20.13 17.18
C ASP A 60 -27.04 19.06 17.05
N VAL A 61 -26.98 18.16 16.06
CA VAL A 61 -27.76 16.90 16.16
C VAL A 61 -26.78 15.77 16.28
N GLU A 62 -26.56 15.32 17.51
CA GLU A 62 -25.84 14.07 17.78
C GLU A 62 -26.79 12.91 17.45
N LEU A 63 -26.37 12.03 16.54
CA LEU A 63 -27.19 10.90 16.07
C LEU A 63 -27.50 9.88 17.19
N ASP A 64 -26.74 9.92 18.29
CA ASP A 64 -26.87 9.06 19.47
C ASP A 64 -28.08 9.40 20.37
N GLN A 65 -28.86 10.44 20.05
CA GLN A 65 -30.06 10.83 20.78
C GLN A 65 -31.38 10.44 20.09
N LEU A 66 -31.31 9.74 18.95
CA LEU A 66 -32.48 9.29 18.21
C LEU A 66 -32.64 7.78 18.34
N ASP A 67 -33.82 7.32 18.76
CA ASP A 67 -34.14 5.89 18.71
C ASP A 67 -34.54 5.52 17.27
N PHE A 68 -33.69 4.82 16.52
CA PHE A 68 -34.01 4.39 15.15
C PHE A 68 -33.45 3.03 14.76
N THR A 69 -34.23 2.29 13.98
CA THR A 69 -33.84 1.01 13.37
C THR A 69 -33.49 1.22 11.90
N LEU A 70 -32.33 0.71 11.47
CA LEU A 70 -31.93 0.68 10.06
C LEU A 70 -32.40 -0.60 9.38
N GLN A 71 -32.81 -0.49 8.11
CA GLN A 71 -33.05 -1.64 7.27
C GLN A 71 -32.51 -1.34 5.88
N ASP A 72 -31.44 -2.02 5.48
CA ASP A 72 -30.78 -1.77 4.20
C ASP A 72 -29.93 -2.98 3.74
N SER A 73 -29.39 -2.89 2.54
CA SER A 73 -28.48 -3.86 1.94
C SER A 73 -27.12 -3.91 2.66
N LEU A 74 -26.46 -5.07 2.53
CA LEU A 74 -25.11 -5.29 3.06
C LEU A 74 -24.12 -4.22 2.61
N ALA A 75 -24.11 -3.90 1.31
CA ALA A 75 -23.21 -2.88 0.74
C ALA A 75 -23.42 -1.49 1.34
N ASN A 76 -24.68 -1.09 1.56
CA ASN A 76 -25.00 0.21 2.13
C ASN A 76 -24.63 0.28 3.62
N LEU A 77 -24.85 -0.81 4.38
CA LEU A 77 -24.49 -0.86 5.79
C LEU A 77 -22.98 -0.97 6.03
N GLN A 78 -22.22 -1.53 5.10
CA GLN A 78 -20.75 -1.47 5.12
C GLN A 78 -20.22 -0.05 4.85
N ALA A 79 -20.86 0.68 3.93
CA ALA A 79 -20.45 2.04 3.58
C ALA A 79 -20.87 3.10 4.61
N ALA A 80 -21.85 2.80 5.46
CA ALA A 80 -22.48 3.73 6.39
C ALA A 80 -22.20 3.38 7.87
N GLU A 81 -20.95 3.04 8.19
CA GLU A 81 -20.51 2.61 9.53
C GLU A 81 -20.99 3.55 10.64
N GLU A 82 -20.71 4.84 10.52
CA GLU A 82 -21.08 5.86 11.53
C GLU A 82 -22.60 5.92 11.77
N VAL A 83 -23.39 5.73 10.72
CA VAL A 83 -24.87 5.73 10.80
C VAL A 83 -25.37 4.42 11.42
N ARG A 84 -24.70 3.30 11.12
CA ARG A 84 -25.03 1.99 11.68
C ARG A 84 -24.69 1.91 13.16
N GLU A 85 -23.57 2.47 13.60
CA GLU A 85 -23.18 2.52 15.01
C GLU A 85 -24.10 3.43 15.84
N ALA A 86 -24.68 4.46 15.21
CA ALA A 86 -25.65 5.34 15.87
C ALA A 86 -27.08 4.74 15.95
N ALA A 87 -27.37 3.66 15.22
CA ALA A 87 -28.67 3.02 15.25
C ALA A 87 -28.80 2.06 16.44
N ASP A 88 -29.99 1.96 17.04
CA ASP A 88 -30.24 0.99 18.12
C ASP A 88 -30.17 -0.45 17.62
N GLU A 89 -30.68 -0.65 16.40
CA GLU A 89 -30.84 -1.94 15.77
C GLU A 89 -30.72 -1.77 14.25
N TYR A 90 -30.28 -2.82 13.55
CA TYR A 90 -30.38 -2.88 12.09
C TYR A 90 -30.80 -4.25 11.59
N ALA A 91 -31.44 -4.29 10.42
CA ALA A 91 -31.79 -5.51 9.70
C ALA A 91 -31.16 -5.48 8.30
N LEU A 92 -30.59 -6.61 7.87
CA LEU A 92 -30.05 -6.74 6.52
C LEU A 92 -31.17 -7.12 5.55
N THR A 93 -31.26 -6.39 4.44
CA THR A 93 -32.10 -6.77 3.30
C THR A 93 -31.26 -7.54 2.30
N ASN A 94 -31.76 -8.69 1.82
CA ASN A 94 -31.06 -9.55 0.85
C ASN A 94 -30.62 -8.76 -0.39
N ALA A 95 -29.32 -8.48 -0.45
CA ALA A 95 -28.62 -8.04 -1.64
C ALA A 95 -27.26 -8.74 -1.60
N LEU A 96 -27.03 -9.59 -2.61
CA LEU A 96 -25.77 -10.29 -2.76
C LEU A 96 -24.66 -9.27 -3.01
N LEU A 97 -23.63 -9.28 -2.18
CA LEU A 97 -22.40 -8.53 -2.35
C LEU A 97 -21.40 -9.38 -3.12
N ASP A 98 -20.95 -8.87 -4.26
CA ASP A 98 -19.88 -9.48 -5.04
C ASP A 98 -18.55 -8.83 -4.69
N ALA A 99 -17.67 -9.60 -4.05
CA ALA A 99 -16.31 -9.16 -3.74
C ALA A 99 -15.34 -9.32 -4.92
N GLY A 100 -15.78 -9.98 -6.00
CA GLY A 100 -14.97 -10.30 -7.16
C GLY A 100 -13.90 -11.35 -6.86
N THR A 101 -12.80 -11.28 -7.60
CA THR A 101 -11.61 -12.11 -7.38
C THR A 101 -10.70 -11.48 -6.34
N VAL A 102 -10.46 -12.18 -5.24
CA VAL A 102 -9.72 -11.71 -4.07
C VAL A 102 -8.62 -12.70 -3.68
N THR A 103 -7.67 -12.28 -2.84
CA THR A 103 -6.71 -13.20 -2.21
C THR A 103 -7.32 -13.93 -1.02
N VAL A 104 -6.69 -14.99 -0.52
CA VAL A 104 -7.12 -15.69 0.71
C VAL A 104 -7.28 -14.71 1.89
N ALA A 105 -6.32 -13.80 2.08
CA ALA A 105 -6.37 -12.81 3.16
C ALA A 105 -7.56 -11.83 3.00
N GLN A 106 -7.83 -11.40 1.77
CA GLN A 106 -8.97 -10.53 1.47
C GLN A 106 -10.30 -11.27 1.62
N ALA A 107 -10.39 -12.54 1.20
CA ALA A 107 -11.57 -13.38 1.41
C ALA A 107 -11.87 -13.56 2.90
N GLN A 108 -10.85 -13.82 3.72
CA GLN A 108 -11.00 -13.89 5.17
C GLN A 108 -11.53 -12.57 5.76
N ALA A 109 -10.97 -11.43 5.34
CA ALA A 109 -11.39 -10.12 5.82
C ALA A 109 -12.84 -9.82 5.42
N ALA A 110 -13.21 -10.06 4.16
CA ALA A 110 -14.57 -9.87 3.65
C ALA A 110 -15.57 -10.77 4.37
N TYR A 111 -15.27 -12.07 4.49
CA TYR A 111 -16.11 -13.03 5.20
C TYR A 111 -16.32 -12.61 6.66
N THR A 112 -15.25 -12.23 7.36
CA THR A 112 -15.32 -11.79 8.77
C THR A 112 -16.15 -10.53 8.93
N ALA A 113 -16.01 -9.56 8.03
CA ALA A 113 -16.81 -8.33 8.04
C ALA A 113 -18.31 -8.62 7.83
N VAL A 114 -18.65 -9.48 6.86
CA VAL A 114 -20.04 -9.88 6.62
C VAL A 114 -20.61 -10.67 7.79
N GLN A 115 -19.84 -11.60 8.36
CA GLN A 115 -20.27 -12.35 9.54
C GLN A 115 -20.52 -11.41 10.74
N GLY A 116 -19.69 -10.39 10.92
CA GLY A 116 -19.90 -9.36 11.94
C GLY A 116 -21.21 -8.60 11.76
N LEU A 117 -21.52 -8.23 10.50
CA LEU A 117 -22.78 -7.58 10.15
C LEU A 117 -24.00 -8.48 10.35
N ILE A 118 -23.90 -9.77 10.00
CA ILE A 118 -24.99 -10.73 10.24
C ILE A 118 -25.22 -10.87 11.74
N ASN A 119 -24.17 -11.02 12.54
CA ASN A 119 -24.28 -11.22 13.98
C ASN A 119 -24.90 -10.02 14.72
N GLY A 120 -24.76 -8.81 14.19
CA GLY A 120 -25.37 -7.60 14.77
C GLY A 120 -26.76 -7.28 14.21
N ALA A 121 -27.22 -7.98 13.17
CA ALA A 121 -28.53 -7.75 12.57
C ALA A 121 -29.65 -8.41 13.39
N THR A 122 -30.82 -7.76 13.46
CA THR A 122 -32.00 -8.30 14.16
C THR A 122 -32.61 -9.53 13.49
N ASN A 123 -32.32 -9.75 12.21
CA ASN A 123 -32.70 -10.93 11.45
C ASN A 123 -31.55 -11.94 11.27
N SER A 124 -30.55 -11.93 12.15
CA SER A 124 -29.37 -12.81 12.09
C SER A 124 -29.70 -14.30 11.92
N ASP A 125 -30.77 -14.77 12.57
CA ASP A 125 -31.19 -16.18 12.54
C ASP A 125 -31.67 -16.65 11.16
N GLU A 126 -31.96 -15.72 10.25
CA GLU A 126 -32.45 -15.98 8.89
C GLU A 126 -31.36 -15.80 7.82
N LEU A 127 -30.12 -15.46 8.22
CA LEU A 127 -29.06 -15.04 7.31
C LEU A 127 -27.83 -15.95 7.41
N GLU A 128 -27.30 -16.35 6.26
CA GLU A 128 -26.01 -17.02 6.14
C GLU A 128 -25.07 -16.18 5.27
N VAL A 129 -23.76 -16.25 5.53
CA VAL A 129 -22.77 -15.48 4.75
C VAL A 129 -22.83 -15.83 3.26
N GLY A 130 -23.03 -17.11 2.92
CA GLY A 130 -23.12 -17.57 1.53
C GLY A 130 -24.32 -17.03 0.76
N ASP A 131 -25.37 -16.57 1.44
CA ASP A 131 -26.53 -15.93 0.80
C ASP A 131 -26.31 -14.44 0.50
N LEU A 132 -25.33 -13.83 1.18
CA LEU A 132 -25.07 -12.39 1.15
C LEU A 132 -23.73 -12.02 0.51
N LEU A 133 -22.80 -12.96 0.39
CA LEU A 133 -21.47 -12.73 -0.16
C LEU A 133 -21.14 -13.78 -1.23
N THR A 134 -20.67 -13.33 -2.39
CA THR A 134 -20.10 -14.16 -3.46
C THR A 134 -18.68 -13.66 -3.73
N TRP A 135 -17.75 -14.60 -3.95
CA TRP A 135 -16.34 -14.30 -4.14
C TRP A 135 -15.62 -15.45 -4.82
N SER A 136 -14.60 -15.10 -5.60
CA SER A 136 -13.63 -16.05 -6.15
C SER A 136 -12.25 -15.77 -5.56
N ILE A 137 -11.40 -16.78 -5.46
CA ILE A 137 -10.04 -16.64 -4.93
C ILE A 137 -9.02 -16.78 -6.05
N ASN A 138 -8.02 -15.89 -6.08
CA ASN A 138 -6.79 -16.08 -6.85
C ASN A 138 -5.62 -15.99 -5.87
N SER A 139 -4.97 -17.11 -5.57
CA SER A 139 -3.90 -17.18 -4.57
C SER A 139 -3.00 -18.41 -4.76
N GLY A 140 -1.87 -18.42 -4.07
CA GLY A 140 -0.95 -19.55 -4.10
C GLY A 140 -1.53 -20.80 -3.43
N ALA A 141 -1.11 -21.97 -3.92
CA ALA A 141 -1.51 -23.28 -3.44
C ALA A 141 -1.26 -23.45 -1.94
N GLY A 142 -0.07 -23.08 -1.44
CA GLY A 142 0.24 -23.13 -0.01
C GLY A 142 -0.75 -22.35 0.87
N SER A 143 -1.14 -21.13 0.45
CA SER A 143 -2.10 -20.31 1.19
C SER A 143 -3.50 -20.94 1.25
N ILE A 144 -3.94 -21.54 0.15
CA ILE A 144 -5.24 -22.22 0.07
C ILE A 144 -5.22 -23.48 0.96
N ILE A 145 -4.16 -24.29 0.85
CA ILE A 145 -4.00 -25.52 1.64
C ILE A 145 -3.94 -25.21 3.14
N ALA A 146 -3.21 -24.17 3.54
CA ALA A 146 -3.12 -23.76 4.95
C ALA A 146 -4.49 -23.36 5.54
N ALA A 147 -5.41 -22.86 4.71
CA ALA A 147 -6.75 -22.43 5.11
C ALA A 147 -7.86 -23.37 4.62
N GLN A 148 -7.54 -24.58 4.16
CA GLN A 148 -8.45 -25.45 3.40
C GLN A 148 -9.80 -25.75 4.11
N ASP A 149 -9.80 -25.79 5.44
CA ASP A 149 -10.99 -26.09 6.25
C ASP A 149 -11.80 -24.85 6.63
N GLN A 150 -11.37 -23.65 6.20
CA GLN A 150 -11.98 -22.39 6.57
C GLN A 150 -13.20 -22.06 5.70
N PRO A 151 -14.23 -21.37 6.25
CA PRO A 151 -15.45 -21.08 5.51
C PRO A 151 -15.23 -20.09 4.35
N TRP A 152 -14.24 -19.20 4.45
CA TRP A 152 -13.87 -18.32 3.34
C TRP A 152 -13.15 -19.03 2.18
N ILE A 153 -12.69 -20.28 2.38
CA ILE A 153 -12.15 -21.13 1.31
C ILE A 153 -13.25 -22.03 0.75
N THR A 154 -13.92 -22.77 1.61
CA THR A 154 -14.96 -23.74 1.22
C THR A 154 -16.22 -23.07 0.65
N GLY A 155 -16.50 -21.81 1.02
CA GLY A 155 -17.61 -21.03 0.49
C GLY A 155 -17.30 -20.23 -0.79
N ALA A 156 -16.05 -20.23 -1.27
CA ALA A 156 -15.69 -19.51 -2.49
C ALA A 156 -16.30 -20.17 -3.73
N ASP A 157 -16.75 -19.36 -4.70
CA ASP A 157 -17.38 -19.85 -5.94
C ASP A 157 -16.38 -20.63 -6.81
N THR A 158 -15.19 -20.06 -6.98
CA THR A 158 -14.07 -20.65 -7.70
C THR A 158 -12.76 -20.21 -7.05
N ILE A 159 -11.78 -21.11 -7.04
CA ILE A 159 -10.41 -20.84 -6.60
C ILE A 159 -9.47 -21.12 -7.79
N SER A 160 -8.74 -20.10 -8.22
CA SER A 160 -7.66 -20.20 -9.21
C SER A 160 -6.31 -20.05 -8.51
N LEU A 161 -5.28 -20.67 -9.09
CA LEU A 161 -3.93 -20.67 -8.53
C LEU A 161 -3.05 -19.62 -9.22
N THR A 162 -2.20 -18.95 -8.43
CA THR A 162 -1.12 -18.11 -8.97
C THR A 162 0.14 -18.90 -9.31
N ASN A 163 0.23 -20.16 -8.86
CA ASN A 163 1.39 -21.03 -9.09
C ASN A 163 1.51 -21.43 -10.56
N ALA A 164 2.73 -21.34 -11.09
CA ALA A 164 3.07 -21.98 -12.35
C ALA A 164 3.14 -23.51 -12.21
N GLN A 165 3.73 -24.00 -11.12
CA GLN A 165 3.88 -25.42 -10.82
C GLN A 165 3.42 -25.74 -9.38
N ILE A 166 2.82 -26.91 -9.17
CA ILE A 166 2.51 -27.48 -7.85
C ILE A 166 2.91 -28.95 -7.80
N THR A 167 3.16 -29.46 -6.60
CA THR A 167 3.39 -30.90 -6.42
C THR A 167 2.11 -31.72 -6.52
N GLN A 168 2.25 -33.01 -6.84
CA GLN A 168 1.13 -33.97 -6.85
C GLN A 168 0.40 -34.02 -5.51
N VAL A 169 1.13 -33.98 -4.38
CA VAL A 169 0.51 -33.93 -3.05
C VAL A 169 -0.35 -32.69 -2.87
N GLN A 170 0.10 -31.52 -3.32
CA GLN A 170 -0.71 -30.29 -3.28
C GLN A 170 -1.93 -30.41 -4.19
N ALA A 171 -1.76 -30.94 -5.41
CA ALA A 171 -2.86 -31.14 -6.35
C ALA A 171 -3.94 -32.08 -5.78
N ASP A 172 -3.55 -33.15 -5.09
CA ASP A 172 -4.50 -34.08 -4.46
C ASP A 172 -5.34 -33.39 -3.37
N VAL A 173 -4.70 -32.54 -2.56
CA VAL A 173 -5.37 -31.75 -1.52
C VAL A 173 -6.33 -30.72 -2.14
N LEU A 174 -5.86 -29.97 -3.14
CA LEU A 174 -6.66 -28.94 -3.81
C LEU A 174 -7.87 -29.54 -4.55
N ASN A 175 -7.69 -30.68 -5.23
CA ASN A 175 -8.80 -31.38 -5.88
C ASN A 175 -9.87 -31.84 -4.89
N ALA A 176 -9.51 -32.13 -3.64
CA ALA A 176 -10.47 -32.54 -2.61
C ALA A 176 -11.43 -31.41 -2.18
N LEU A 177 -11.04 -30.14 -2.39
CA LEU A 177 -11.90 -28.97 -2.10
C LEU A 177 -13.09 -28.86 -3.07
N GLY A 178 -12.92 -29.32 -4.31
CA GLY A 178 -13.99 -29.36 -5.32
C GLY A 178 -14.36 -28.02 -5.95
N ASN A 179 -13.83 -26.89 -5.47
CA ASN A 179 -14.01 -25.55 -6.02
C ASN A 179 -12.69 -24.95 -6.58
N VAL A 180 -11.64 -25.75 -6.74
CA VAL A 180 -10.34 -25.31 -7.27
C VAL A 180 -10.20 -25.67 -8.75
N ASP A 181 -9.78 -24.70 -9.55
CA ASP A 181 -9.35 -24.88 -10.94
C ASP A 181 -7.83 -25.01 -11.01
N ILE A 182 -7.35 -26.22 -11.35
CA ILE A 182 -5.93 -26.55 -11.51
C ILE A 182 -5.52 -26.49 -13.00
N GLY A 183 -6.45 -26.28 -13.94
CA GLY A 183 -6.26 -26.57 -15.36
C GLY A 183 -5.05 -25.91 -16.05
N ASP A 184 -4.64 -24.73 -15.57
CA ASP A 184 -3.51 -23.97 -16.10
C ASP A 184 -2.19 -24.16 -15.31
N THR A 185 -2.22 -24.93 -14.22
CA THR A 185 -1.06 -25.17 -13.34
C THR A 185 -0.43 -26.54 -13.61
N ASP A 186 0.89 -26.57 -13.80
CA ASP A 186 1.61 -27.81 -14.03
C ASP A 186 1.74 -28.62 -12.73
N VAL A 187 1.31 -29.89 -12.77
CA VAL A 187 1.38 -30.80 -11.62
C VAL A 187 2.60 -31.71 -11.76
N VAL A 188 3.55 -31.58 -10.83
CA VAL A 188 4.82 -32.30 -10.86
C VAL A 188 4.90 -33.36 -9.78
N SER A 189 5.57 -34.48 -10.08
CA SER A 189 5.77 -35.54 -9.10
C SER A 189 6.67 -35.06 -7.96
N ASN A 190 6.29 -35.31 -6.71
CA ASN A 190 7.12 -34.96 -5.56
C ASN A 190 8.52 -35.59 -5.64
N ASP A 191 8.64 -36.78 -6.23
CA ASP A 191 9.92 -37.49 -6.38
C ASP A 191 10.86 -36.86 -7.44
N THR A 192 10.36 -35.93 -8.27
CA THR A 192 11.15 -35.25 -9.31
C THR A 192 11.55 -33.82 -8.94
N VAL A 193 11.02 -33.28 -7.83
CA VAL A 193 11.39 -31.94 -7.36
C VAL A 193 12.75 -32.01 -6.67
N ILE A 194 13.72 -31.30 -7.21
CA ILE A 194 15.07 -31.22 -6.66
C ILE A 194 15.18 -29.93 -5.84
N THR A 195 15.61 -30.04 -4.58
CA THR A 195 15.94 -28.86 -3.77
C THR A 195 17.30 -28.32 -4.17
N VAL A 196 17.36 -27.01 -4.35
CA VAL A 196 18.45 -26.27 -4.98
C VAL A 196 18.63 -24.96 -4.20
N THR A 197 19.85 -24.47 -4.01
CA THR A 197 20.06 -23.16 -3.38
C THR A 197 19.67 -22.03 -4.34
N LEU A 198 19.35 -20.85 -3.80
CA LEU A 198 19.05 -19.69 -4.67
C LEU A 198 20.24 -19.32 -5.55
N GLU A 199 21.47 -19.44 -5.04
CA GLU A 199 22.70 -19.22 -5.80
C GLU A 199 22.82 -20.20 -6.99
N GLU A 200 22.59 -21.50 -6.77
CA GLU A 200 22.58 -22.51 -7.84
C GLU A 200 21.48 -22.24 -8.89
N ALA A 201 20.31 -21.76 -8.45
CA ALA A 201 19.20 -21.42 -9.33
C ALA A 201 19.48 -20.20 -10.22
N VAL A 202 20.20 -19.21 -9.67
CA VAL A 202 20.58 -17.97 -10.37
C VAL A 202 21.72 -18.21 -11.36
N ASP A 203 22.81 -18.84 -10.90
CA ASP A 203 24.00 -19.01 -11.74
C ASP A 203 23.78 -20.07 -12.82
N GLY A 204 22.96 -21.10 -12.56
CA GLY A 204 22.68 -22.21 -13.49
C GLY A 204 23.91 -23.03 -13.92
N GLN A 205 25.12 -22.63 -13.49
CA GLN A 205 26.41 -23.22 -13.85
C GLN A 205 26.94 -24.18 -12.79
N ASP A 206 26.53 -24.04 -11.52
CA ASP A 206 26.97 -24.91 -10.42
C ASP A 206 26.15 -26.21 -10.31
N ILE A 207 25.11 -26.36 -11.16
CA ILE A 207 24.41 -27.62 -11.36
C ILE A 207 24.97 -28.29 -12.61
N GLU A 208 25.52 -29.50 -12.47
CA GLU A 208 26.10 -30.27 -13.58
C GLU A 208 25.02 -30.55 -14.67
N GLY A 209 24.92 -29.67 -15.68
CA GLY A 209 24.19 -29.90 -16.92
C GLY A 209 23.00 -28.98 -17.23
N ALA A 210 22.35 -28.37 -16.23
CA ALA A 210 21.30 -27.33 -16.30
C ALA A 210 20.48 -27.32 -15.00
N LEU A 211 19.74 -26.25 -14.74
CA LEU A 211 18.70 -26.24 -13.71
C LEU A 211 17.63 -27.32 -14.02
N PRO A 212 17.18 -28.11 -13.04
CA PRO A 212 16.11 -29.08 -13.25
C PRO A 212 14.82 -28.41 -13.74
N GLU A 213 14.00 -29.13 -14.53
CA GLU A 213 12.70 -28.62 -15.00
C GLU A 213 11.76 -28.25 -13.83
N SER A 214 11.87 -28.99 -12.72
CA SER A 214 11.12 -28.73 -11.48
C SER A 214 12.06 -28.74 -10.29
N TYR A 215 12.12 -27.62 -9.59
CA TYR A 215 12.96 -27.45 -8.41
C TYR A 215 12.22 -26.67 -7.31
N ALA A 216 12.71 -26.85 -6.09
CA ALA A 216 12.35 -26.01 -4.96
C ALA A 216 13.60 -25.25 -4.50
N VAL A 217 13.45 -23.99 -4.15
CA VAL A 217 14.57 -23.18 -3.64
C VAL A 217 14.66 -23.38 -2.14
N ASP A 218 15.86 -23.74 -1.68
CA ASP A 218 16.23 -23.70 -0.27
C ASP A 218 16.29 -22.24 0.19
N ALA A 219 15.70 -21.96 1.36
CA ALA A 219 15.58 -20.61 1.93
C ALA A 219 16.90 -20.11 2.54
N THR A 220 18.04 -20.56 2.00
CA THR A 220 19.36 -20.07 2.37
C THR A 220 19.65 -18.75 1.67
N VAL A 221 20.20 -17.79 2.42
CA VAL A 221 20.50 -16.46 1.91
C VAL A 221 21.61 -16.53 0.87
N PHE A 222 21.33 -16.04 -0.33
CA PHE A 222 22.29 -15.76 -1.38
C PHE A 222 22.92 -14.37 -1.19
N ALA A 223 24.23 -14.35 -0.92
CA ALA A 223 25.00 -13.13 -0.71
C ALA A 223 25.93 -12.84 -1.89
N ALA A 224 25.50 -11.98 -2.83
CA ALA A 224 26.27 -11.63 -4.03
C ALA A 224 27.51 -10.75 -3.74
N GLY A 225 27.65 -10.22 -2.52
CA GLY A 225 28.78 -9.39 -2.14
C GLY A 225 28.72 -7.97 -2.73
N ALA A 226 29.87 -7.40 -3.08
CA ALA A 226 29.98 -6.08 -3.69
C ALA A 226 29.93 -6.20 -5.22
N VAL A 227 28.96 -5.53 -5.83
CA VAL A 227 28.67 -5.62 -7.26
C VAL A 227 28.38 -4.23 -7.83
N SER A 228 28.52 -4.06 -9.14
CA SER A 228 28.09 -2.83 -9.83
C SER A 228 26.57 -2.75 -9.89
N VAL A 229 26.02 -1.56 -10.16
CA VAL A 229 24.56 -1.35 -10.32
C VAL A 229 24.02 -2.23 -11.46
N ALA A 230 24.75 -2.29 -12.58
CA ALA A 230 24.37 -3.12 -13.72
C ALA A 230 24.34 -4.61 -13.38
N ALA A 231 25.39 -5.12 -12.72
CA ALA A 231 25.45 -6.54 -12.33
C ALA A 231 24.38 -6.88 -11.28
N ALA A 232 24.16 -6.00 -10.30
CA ALA A 232 23.11 -6.17 -9.31
C ALA A 232 21.72 -6.25 -9.96
N GLY A 233 21.44 -5.42 -10.96
CA GLY A 233 20.19 -5.48 -11.72
C GLY A 233 20.00 -6.79 -12.49
N GLU A 234 21.06 -7.31 -13.13
CA GLU A 234 21.02 -8.61 -13.80
C GLU A 234 20.77 -9.75 -12.81
N THR A 235 21.51 -9.79 -11.70
CA THR A 235 21.33 -10.82 -10.66
C THR A 235 19.96 -10.72 -10.00
N PHE A 236 19.45 -9.52 -9.72
CA PHE A 236 18.14 -9.32 -9.13
C PHE A 236 17.03 -9.88 -10.02
N ALA A 237 17.06 -9.61 -11.33
CA ALA A 237 16.10 -10.16 -12.27
C ALA A 237 16.18 -11.70 -12.39
N GLN A 238 17.38 -12.26 -12.29
CA GLN A 238 17.58 -13.72 -12.25
C GLN A 238 17.03 -14.32 -10.96
N VAL A 239 17.22 -13.66 -9.81
CA VAL A 239 16.65 -14.08 -8.51
C VAL A 239 15.12 -14.09 -8.58
N GLU A 240 14.50 -13.03 -9.13
CA GLU A 240 13.04 -12.99 -9.31
C GLU A 240 12.55 -14.15 -10.18
N THR A 241 13.24 -14.40 -11.29
CA THR A 241 12.91 -15.51 -12.21
C THR A 241 13.09 -16.87 -11.53
N ALA A 242 14.16 -17.06 -10.75
CA ALA A 242 14.44 -18.30 -10.05
C ALA A 242 13.39 -18.59 -8.97
N ILE A 243 12.97 -17.57 -8.23
CA ILE A 243 11.92 -17.69 -7.22
C ILE A 243 10.56 -17.95 -7.88
N GLU A 244 10.20 -17.21 -8.94
CA GLU A 244 8.92 -17.37 -9.64
C GLU A 244 8.70 -18.78 -10.18
N ASN A 245 9.77 -19.40 -10.69
CA ASN A 245 9.71 -20.75 -11.27
C ASN A 245 9.86 -21.89 -10.24
N ALA A 246 10.20 -21.58 -8.99
CA ALA A 246 10.31 -22.58 -7.94
C ALA A 246 8.92 -23.12 -7.56
N VAL A 247 8.85 -24.41 -7.25
CA VAL A 247 7.60 -25.07 -6.81
C VAL A 247 7.08 -24.51 -5.48
N ASN A 248 7.97 -23.96 -4.64
CA ASN A 248 7.66 -23.34 -3.36
C ASN A 248 7.69 -21.80 -3.43
N SER A 249 7.46 -21.21 -4.60
CA SER A 249 7.58 -19.75 -4.82
C SER A 249 6.75 -18.91 -3.85
N GLU A 250 5.59 -19.38 -3.40
CA GLU A 250 4.75 -18.65 -2.46
C GLU A 250 5.36 -18.50 -1.04
N ASP A 251 6.30 -19.37 -0.69
CA ASP A 251 6.96 -19.36 0.62
C ASP A 251 8.25 -18.54 0.63
N LEU A 252 8.63 -17.97 -0.52
CA LEU A 252 9.91 -17.30 -0.73
C LEU A 252 9.72 -15.78 -0.84
N VAL A 253 10.56 -15.03 -0.13
CA VAL A 253 10.59 -13.57 -0.16
C VAL A 253 11.98 -13.12 -0.60
N VAL A 254 12.06 -12.41 -1.74
CA VAL A 254 13.34 -11.94 -2.31
C VAL A 254 14.20 -11.19 -1.28
N ALA A 255 13.59 -10.28 -0.53
CA ALA A 255 14.29 -9.45 0.46
C ALA A 255 14.90 -10.26 1.63
N ASP A 256 14.36 -11.46 1.91
CA ASP A 256 14.87 -12.34 2.96
C ASP A 256 15.96 -13.27 2.46
N LEU A 257 16.00 -13.52 1.14
CA LEU A 257 16.85 -14.53 0.51
C LEU A 257 18.01 -13.94 -0.28
N PHE A 258 17.96 -12.67 -0.67
CA PHE A 258 18.98 -12.06 -1.50
C PHE A 258 19.57 -10.81 -0.84
N THR A 259 20.90 -10.77 -0.69
CA THR A 259 21.62 -9.62 -0.15
C THR A 259 22.82 -9.26 -1.01
N TRP A 260 23.01 -7.96 -1.22
CA TRP A 260 24.13 -7.42 -1.99
C TRP A 260 24.54 -6.05 -1.46
N SER A 261 25.67 -5.56 -1.94
CA SER A 261 26.14 -4.19 -1.75
C SER A 261 26.59 -3.63 -3.10
N ILE A 262 26.41 -2.33 -3.28
CA ILE A 262 26.77 -1.62 -4.51
C ILE A 262 28.15 -0.98 -4.36
N GLU A 263 29.01 -1.20 -5.35
CA GLU A 263 30.27 -0.51 -5.55
C GLU A 263 30.38 -0.11 -7.03
N ASP A 264 29.98 1.13 -7.35
CA ASP A 264 29.92 1.65 -8.72
C ASP A 264 30.23 3.15 -8.76
N SER A 265 30.21 3.78 -9.93
CA SER A 265 30.33 5.23 -10.03
C SER A 265 29.10 5.95 -9.46
N ALA A 266 29.31 7.15 -8.91
CA ALA A 266 28.26 8.04 -8.44
C ALA A 266 27.24 8.33 -9.53
N SER A 267 27.67 8.45 -10.80
CA SER A 267 26.73 8.61 -11.92
C SER A 267 25.81 7.39 -12.05
N ALA A 268 26.37 6.18 -12.08
CA ALA A 268 25.57 4.95 -12.23
C ALA A 268 24.58 4.76 -11.08
N VAL A 269 25.00 5.04 -9.84
CA VAL A 269 24.12 4.98 -8.66
C VAL A 269 22.98 5.99 -8.77
N LEU A 270 23.29 7.24 -9.14
CA LEU A 270 22.30 8.32 -9.18
C LEU A 270 21.35 8.20 -10.37
N ASP A 271 21.79 7.60 -11.47
CA ASP A 271 20.94 7.32 -12.64
C ASP A 271 19.82 6.31 -12.31
N ASP A 272 20.00 5.46 -11.28
CA ASP A 272 19.04 4.43 -10.87
C ASP A 272 18.58 4.55 -9.40
N VAL A 273 18.64 5.76 -8.84
CA VAL A 273 18.52 6.03 -7.38
C VAL A 273 17.26 5.48 -6.69
N SER A 274 16.15 5.34 -7.43
CA SER A 274 14.85 4.87 -6.89
C SER A 274 14.57 3.40 -7.20
N SER A 275 15.50 2.70 -7.85
CA SER A 275 15.34 1.30 -8.23
C SER A 275 15.39 0.38 -7.01
N PRO A 276 14.65 -0.75 -7.03
CA PRO A 276 14.77 -1.79 -6.02
C PRO A 276 16.21 -2.28 -5.84
N VAL A 277 17.05 -2.18 -6.89
CA VAL A 277 18.47 -2.55 -6.85
C VAL A 277 19.27 -1.65 -5.92
N ILE A 278 18.99 -0.33 -5.92
CA ILE A 278 19.66 0.64 -5.04
C ILE A 278 19.03 0.64 -3.66
N VAL A 279 17.70 0.69 -3.57
CA VAL A 279 16.95 0.75 -2.30
C VAL A 279 17.12 -0.52 -1.48
N GLY A 280 17.16 -1.69 -2.14
CA GLY A 280 17.32 -2.99 -1.49
C GLY A 280 18.78 -3.33 -1.12
N ALA A 281 19.76 -2.59 -1.63
CA ALA A 281 21.17 -2.87 -1.31
C ALA A 281 21.45 -2.64 0.18
N SER A 282 22.22 -3.55 0.79
CA SER A 282 22.64 -3.42 2.19
C SER A 282 23.59 -2.23 2.43
N ARG A 283 24.28 -1.81 1.38
CA ARG A 283 25.24 -0.69 1.40
C ARG A 283 25.47 -0.20 -0.03
N VAL A 284 25.61 1.11 -0.19
CA VAL A 284 26.02 1.77 -1.44
C VAL A 284 27.33 2.53 -1.21
N ASN A 285 28.36 2.19 -1.98
CA ASN A 285 29.64 2.88 -2.04
C ASN A 285 29.88 3.39 -3.46
N VAL A 286 30.57 4.53 -3.57
CA VAL A 286 31.02 5.05 -4.87
C VAL A 286 32.50 4.75 -5.08
N THR A 287 32.84 4.45 -6.33
CA THR A 287 34.20 4.16 -6.80
C THR A 287 34.94 5.41 -7.28
N ASP A 288 34.23 6.53 -7.46
CA ASP A 288 34.84 7.79 -7.85
C ASP A 288 35.76 8.32 -6.74
N ASP A 289 37.00 8.65 -7.11
CA ASP A 289 37.93 9.35 -6.20
C ASP A 289 37.44 10.78 -5.88
N THR A 290 36.66 11.38 -6.78
CA THR A 290 36.13 12.74 -6.66
C THR A 290 34.70 12.80 -7.19
N ILE A 291 33.79 13.35 -6.39
CA ILE A 291 32.38 13.57 -6.74
C ILE A 291 32.05 15.06 -6.58
N THR A 292 31.07 15.56 -7.33
CA THR A 292 30.59 16.95 -7.16
C THR A 292 29.77 17.11 -5.88
N LEU A 293 29.66 18.33 -5.38
CA LEU A 293 28.77 18.63 -4.23
C LEU A 293 27.33 18.18 -4.45
N GLU A 294 26.80 18.34 -5.65
CA GLU A 294 25.42 17.93 -5.99
C GLU A 294 25.24 16.41 -5.95
N GLN A 295 26.21 15.67 -6.49
CA GLN A 295 26.22 14.20 -6.38
C GLN A 295 26.31 13.76 -4.92
N TYR A 296 27.19 14.39 -4.13
CA TYR A 296 27.31 14.10 -2.70
C TYR A 296 25.97 14.31 -1.98
N GLN A 297 25.30 15.45 -2.16
CA GLN A 297 24.02 15.72 -1.52
C GLN A 297 22.93 14.73 -1.93
N SER A 298 22.94 14.27 -3.19
CA SER A 298 21.99 13.28 -3.68
C SER A 298 22.27 11.89 -3.10
N LEU A 299 23.54 11.50 -2.96
CA LEU A 299 23.95 10.23 -2.35
C LEU A 299 23.70 10.23 -0.83
N ASP A 300 23.98 11.34 -0.14
CA ASP A 300 23.77 11.53 1.30
C ASP A 300 22.29 11.44 1.71
N ALA A 301 21.37 11.63 0.75
CA ALA A 301 19.94 11.42 0.94
C ALA A 301 19.52 9.93 0.94
N LEU A 302 20.41 9.00 0.54
CA LEU A 302 20.15 7.57 0.56
C LEU A 302 20.45 6.99 1.94
N ASP A 303 19.49 6.25 2.51
CA ASP A 303 19.63 5.64 3.85
C ASP A 303 20.79 4.63 3.95
N ASN A 304 21.22 4.05 2.83
CA ASN A 304 22.22 3.01 2.73
C ASN A 304 23.56 3.46 2.12
N TYR A 305 23.73 4.74 1.79
CA TYR A 305 24.99 5.28 1.30
C TYR A 305 26.05 5.34 2.41
N GLN A 306 27.24 4.83 2.12
CA GLN A 306 28.40 4.90 3.01
C GLN A 306 29.59 5.52 2.28
N ARG A 307 29.95 6.72 2.72
CA ARG A 307 31.15 7.44 2.27
C ARG A 307 32.42 6.59 2.46
N SER A 308 33.16 6.34 1.38
CA SER A 308 34.37 5.49 1.36
C SER A 308 35.69 6.28 1.31
N GLY A 309 35.63 7.61 1.18
CA GLY A 309 36.81 8.48 1.19
C GLY A 309 36.96 9.36 -0.04
N GLU A 310 35.94 9.39 -0.89
CA GLU A 310 35.84 10.28 -2.05
C GLU A 310 35.98 11.75 -1.65
N THR A 311 36.61 12.53 -2.53
CA THR A 311 36.77 13.98 -2.38
C THR A 311 35.53 14.69 -2.92
N VAL A 312 34.92 15.59 -2.14
CA VAL A 312 33.79 16.38 -2.62
C VAL A 312 34.30 17.65 -3.29
N GLU A 313 34.08 17.79 -4.58
CA GLU A 313 34.46 18.94 -5.36
C GLU A 313 33.40 20.04 -5.29
N TYR A 314 33.84 21.24 -4.90
CA TYR A 314 33.05 22.47 -4.81
C TYR A 314 33.46 23.43 -5.93
N SER A 315 32.49 24.15 -6.50
CA SER A 315 32.82 25.45 -7.09
C SER A 315 33.23 26.44 -5.99
N PHE A 316 34.03 27.46 -6.34
CA PHE A 316 34.46 28.47 -5.36
C PHE A 316 33.26 29.17 -4.68
N THR A 317 32.19 29.46 -5.43
CA THR A 317 30.98 30.10 -4.89
C THR A 317 30.27 29.20 -3.87
N GLN A 318 30.15 27.90 -4.15
CA GLN A 318 29.57 26.94 -3.21
C GLN A 318 30.42 26.85 -1.94
N ALA A 319 31.75 26.74 -2.09
CA ALA A 319 32.65 26.64 -0.94
C ALA A 319 32.55 27.87 -0.03
N LEU A 320 32.41 29.07 -0.61
CA LEU A 320 32.23 30.29 0.18
C LEU A 320 30.90 30.29 0.95
N GLY A 321 29.80 29.92 0.29
CA GLY A 321 28.48 29.85 0.93
C GLY A 321 28.46 28.84 2.09
N ASP A 322 28.95 27.63 1.86
CA ASP A 322 28.94 26.57 2.87
C ASP A 322 29.97 26.84 3.98
N ALA A 323 31.07 27.55 3.69
CA ALA A 323 32.00 28.02 4.73
C ALA A 323 31.35 29.03 5.68
N GLU A 324 30.59 30.00 5.15
CA GLU A 324 29.86 30.98 5.96
C GLU A 324 28.78 30.31 6.82
N ALA A 325 28.15 29.24 6.30
CA ALA A 325 27.17 28.43 7.02
C ALA A 325 27.81 27.41 7.99
N GLY A 326 29.12 27.17 7.91
CA GLY A 326 29.80 26.12 8.69
C GLY A 326 29.44 24.70 8.26
N GLN A 327 29.10 24.50 6.98
CA GLN A 327 28.57 23.26 6.39
C GLN A 327 29.53 22.58 5.40
N LEU A 328 30.79 23.01 5.34
CA LEU A 328 31.79 22.38 4.46
C LEU A 328 31.92 20.89 4.76
N VAL A 329 31.70 20.08 3.73
CA VAL A 329 31.84 18.62 3.80
C VAL A 329 33.31 18.26 4.04
N PRO A 330 33.63 17.33 4.97
CA PRO A 330 35.00 16.88 5.18
C PRO A 330 35.60 16.30 3.90
N ASN A 331 36.93 16.42 3.73
CA ASN A 331 37.63 15.95 2.52
C ASN A 331 37.05 16.57 1.24
N TYR A 332 37.11 17.90 1.14
CA TYR A 332 36.66 18.66 -0.03
C TYR A 332 37.82 19.24 -0.83
N ALA A 333 37.57 19.48 -2.12
CA ALA A 333 38.45 20.24 -3.00
C ALA A 333 37.67 21.39 -3.66
N ILE A 334 38.37 22.46 -4.01
CA ILE A 334 37.78 23.57 -4.77
C ILE A 334 38.22 23.43 -6.22
N ASN A 335 37.27 23.31 -7.14
CA ASN A 335 37.51 23.33 -8.57
C ASN A 335 38.01 24.71 -9.00
N THR A 336 39.31 24.83 -9.27
CA THR A 336 39.96 26.10 -9.63
C THR A 336 39.69 26.52 -11.08
N ASP A 337 39.13 25.63 -11.89
CA ASP A 337 38.73 25.92 -13.27
C ASP A 337 37.31 26.53 -13.34
N SER A 338 36.61 26.56 -12.21
CA SER A 338 35.35 27.31 -12.04
C SER A 338 35.59 28.79 -12.33
N ALA A 339 34.67 29.41 -13.09
CA ALA A 339 34.76 30.81 -13.48
C ALA A 339 35.09 31.73 -12.28
N SER A 340 36.04 32.65 -12.47
CA SER A 340 36.47 33.59 -11.45
C SER A 340 35.27 34.35 -10.87
N VAL A 341 35.16 34.42 -9.55
CA VAL A 341 34.17 35.26 -8.89
C VAL A 341 34.54 36.72 -9.11
N ASP A 342 33.68 37.46 -9.82
CA ASP A 342 33.75 38.91 -9.86
C ASP A 342 33.33 39.44 -8.49
N ALA A 343 34.29 39.85 -7.68
CA ALA A 343 34.04 40.49 -6.38
C ALA A 343 33.34 41.86 -6.51
N GLY A 344 33.08 42.32 -7.74
CA GLY A 344 32.58 43.64 -8.03
C GLY A 344 33.59 44.72 -7.67
N THR A 345 33.13 45.97 -7.64
CA THR A 345 33.98 47.07 -7.19
C THR A 345 34.06 47.09 -5.66
N VAL A 346 35.13 46.53 -5.11
CA VAL A 346 35.44 46.61 -3.68
C VAL A 346 36.25 47.86 -3.35
N THR A 347 35.92 48.53 -2.24
CA THR A 347 36.75 49.63 -1.73
C THR A 347 38.06 49.08 -1.15
N VAL A 348 39.13 49.87 -1.18
CA VAL A 348 40.43 49.50 -0.59
C VAL A 348 40.29 49.11 0.88
N SER A 349 39.39 49.77 1.62
CA SER A 349 39.13 49.48 3.02
C SER A 349 38.44 48.12 3.21
N ALA A 350 37.46 47.78 2.36
CA ALA A 350 36.79 46.48 2.37
C ALA A 350 37.75 45.35 1.97
N ALA A 351 38.56 45.55 0.93
CA ALA A 351 39.56 44.59 0.50
C ALA A 351 40.62 44.31 1.59
N LYS A 352 41.08 45.35 2.31
CA LYS A 352 42.01 45.19 3.43
C LYS A 352 41.41 44.43 4.61
N ALA A 353 40.14 44.68 4.92
CA ALA A 353 39.44 43.98 5.99
C ALA A 353 39.26 42.49 5.67
N ALA A 354 38.87 42.16 4.43
CA ALA A 354 38.73 40.78 3.97
C ALA A 354 40.08 40.04 3.91
N LEU A 355 41.16 40.70 3.48
CA LEU A 355 42.48 40.09 3.48
C LEU A 355 42.98 39.80 4.91
N ALA A 356 42.65 40.67 5.87
CA ALA A 356 43.04 40.48 7.27
C ALA A 356 42.32 39.30 7.94
N SER A 357 41.11 38.92 7.50
CA SER A 357 40.38 37.76 8.03
C SER A 357 40.81 36.42 7.45
N VAL A 358 41.58 36.39 6.36
CA VAL A 358 42.08 35.15 5.73
C VAL A 358 43.42 34.69 6.33
N PHE A 359 44.15 35.58 7.00
CA PHE A 359 45.51 35.32 7.51
C PHE A 359 45.63 35.25 9.05
N PHE A 360 44.52 35.11 9.79
CA PHE A 360 44.54 34.98 11.25
C PHE A 360 43.63 33.88 11.78
#